data_AF-A0A5C5WAP8-F1
#
_entry.id   AF-A0A5C5WAP8-F1
#
_cell.length_a   1.000
_cell.length_b   1.000
_cell.length_c   1.000
_cell.angle_alpha   90.00
_cell.angle_beta   90.00
_cell.angle_gamma   90.00
#
_symmetry.space_group_name_H-M   'P 1'
#
loop_
_entity.id
_entity.type
_entity.pdbx_description
1 polymer ?
#
loop_
_entity_poly.entity_id
_entity_poly.type
_entity_poly.pdbx_seq_one_letter_code
_entity_poly.pdbx_strand_id
1 'polypeptide(L)'
;MTSGRPHKKKASRSAGGKRRGGPNRPGTGNKTSQGPSGWRVTSTPEGAFALVAPPDIVEREDDINEVRLMIEAEETEIAADELRWLLADCPDHLTAHALLGEIAGGTGDLVLARAHFGYAFEIGLKTLAAAGCAGPLPGADLRNGAWHDAALGLAWALEKLGESRMADDVAATTLRMDSTDPAGVRAMLDDLRSGGLPMVSLG
;
A
#
# COMPACT_ATOMS: atom_id res chain seq x y z
N MET A 1 -2.75 75.40 -3.02
CA MET A 1 -3.54 75.61 -1.79
C MET A 1 -4.45 74.39 -1.67
N THR A 2 -4.28 73.42 -0.79
CA THR A 2 -3.97 73.36 0.65
C THR A 2 -3.25 72.01 0.93
N SER A 3 -2.10 72.02 1.63
CA SER A 3 -1.92 71.44 3.00
C SER A 3 -2.87 70.28 3.33
N GLY A 4 -2.48 69.06 3.69
CA GLY A 4 -1.29 68.60 4.41
C GLY A 4 -1.72 67.92 5.71
N ARG A 5 -1.43 66.63 5.90
CA ARG A 5 -0.77 66.03 7.08
C ARG A 5 -0.88 64.49 7.12
N PRO A 6 0.11 63.80 7.71
CA PRO A 6 0.24 62.35 7.72
C PRO A 6 -0.33 61.72 9.01
N HIS A 7 -0.82 60.48 8.95
CA HIS A 7 -1.14 59.70 10.13
C HIS A 7 -0.44 58.33 10.18
N LYS A 8 0.57 58.31 11.05
CA LYS A 8 0.93 57.31 12.07
C LYS A 8 0.70 55.82 11.77
N LYS A 9 1.85 55.13 11.64
CA LYS A 9 2.08 53.72 11.98
C LYS A 9 1.35 53.31 13.28
N LYS A 10 0.63 52.19 13.24
CA LYS A 10 0.36 51.37 14.41
C LYS A 10 0.89 49.96 14.17
N ALA A 11 1.83 49.56 15.02
CA ALA A 11 2.25 48.18 15.20
C ALA A 11 1.13 47.41 15.94
N SER A 12 0.73 46.27 15.39
CA SER A 12 0.02 45.20 16.10
C SER A 12 0.87 43.95 15.92
N ARG A 13 1.73 43.65 16.91
CA ARG A 13 1.49 42.61 17.93
C ARG A 13 1.22 41.25 17.30
N SER A 14 2.30 40.50 17.13
CA SER A 14 2.34 39.05 16.93
C SER A 14 1.53 38.33 18.01
N ALA A 15 0.39 37.77 17.63
CA ALA A 15 -0.30 36.78 18.45
C ALA A 15 0.49 35.46 18.34
N GLY A 16 1.02 35.00 19.47
CA GLY A 16 1.75 33.76 19.58
C GLY A 16 0.87 32.57 19.18
N GLY A 17 1.29 31.89 18.12
CA GLY A 17 0.79 30.56 17.80
C GLY A 17 1.16 29.60 18.92
N LYS A 18 0.16 29.13 19.65
CA LYS A 18 0.25 27.92 20.48
C LYS A 18 0.58 26.75 19.54
N ARG A 19 1.86 26.43 19.44
CA ARG A 19 2.32 25.18 18.84
C ARG A 19 1.71 24.03 19.64
N ARG A 20 0.75 23.33 19.03
CA ARG A 20 0.25 22.05 19.53
C ARG A 20 1.46 21.14 19.73
N GLY A 21 1.58 20.57 20.93
CA GLY A 21 2.63 19.62 21.26
C GLY A 21 2.55 18.44 20.31
N GLY A 22 3.61 18.24 19.53
CA GLY A 22 3.79 17.02 18.76
C GLY A 22 3.98 15.84 19.72
N PRO A 23 3.50 14.64 19.37
CA PRO A 23 3.68 13.46 20.19
C PRO A 23 5.17 13.14 20.38
N ASN A 24 5.51 12.76 21.61
CA ASN A 24 6.84 12.30 22.00
C ASN A 24 7.29 11.15 21.08
N ARG A 25 8.38 11.36 20.35
CA ARG A 25 9.09 10.29 19.63
C ARG A 25 9.74 9.33 20.65
N PRO A 26 9.38 8.04 20.69
CA PRO A 26 10.09 7.06 21.49
C PRO A 26 11.46 6.74 20.86
N GLY A 27 12.44 6.51 21.74
CA GLY A 27 13.86 6.42 21.41
C GLY A 27 14.24 5.26 20.50
N THR A 28 15.26 5.51 19.69
CA THR A 28 15.99 4.57 18.85
C THR A 28 16.67 3.49 19.69
N GLY A 29 15.92 2.43 19.98
CA GLY A 29 16.46 1.16 20.49
C GLY A 29 17.21 0.41 19.40
N ASN A 30 18.39 -0.08 19.75
CA ASN A 30 19.33 -0.79 18.89
C ASN A 30 18.71 -2.12 18.38
N LYS A 31 18.12 -2.14 17.18
CA LYS A 31 17.54 -3.35 16.56
C LYS A 31 18.66 -4.21 15.96
N THR A 32 18.87 -5.39 16.54
CA THR A 32 19.68 -6.48 15.95
C THR A 32 19.13 -6.87 14.58
N SER A 33 20.03 -7.10 13.62
CA SER A 33 19.77 -7.33 12.19
C SER A 33 18.78 -8.48 11.91
N GLN A 34 17.47 -8.16 11.96
CA GLN A 34 16.47 -8.83 11.14
C GLN A 34 16.64 -8.32 9.71
N GLY A 35 16.30 -9.13 8.71
CA GLY A 35 16.26 -8.67 7.31
C GLY A 35 15.50 -7.34 7.18
N PRO A 36 15.75 -6.57 6.11
CA PRO A 36 15.45 -5.15 6.04
C PRO A 36 14.01 -4.74 6.41
N SER A 37 13.04 -5.65 6.32
CA SER A 37 11.62 -5.38 6.54
C SER A 37 10.99 -5.93 7.83
N GLY A 38 11.68 -6.76 8.62
CA GLY A 38 11.13 -7.36 9.86
C GLY A 38 9.96 -8.35 9.68
N TRP A 39 9.40 -8.46 8.47
CA TRP A 39 8.39 -9.44 8.10
C TRP A 39 8.90 -10.88 8.20
N ARG A 40 8.01 -11.79 8.58
CA ARG A 40 8.30 -13.22 8.72
C ARG A 40 7.24 -14.06 8.02
N VAL A 41 7.50 -15.36 7.93
CA VAL A 41 6.54 -16.36 7.47
C VAL A 41 6.27 -17.35 8.61
N THR A 42 5.03 -17.80 8.74
CA THR A 42 4.64 -18.94 9.58
C THR A 42 3.93 -19.99 8.75
N SER A 43 4.09 -21.27 9.11
CA SER A 43 3.26 -22.35 8.55
C SER A 43 1.85 -22.34 9.15
N THR A 44 0.84 -22.69 8.36
CA THR A 44 -0.52 -22.96 8.82
C THR A 44 -0.71 -24.45 9.11
N PRO A 45 -1.76 -24.86 9.86
CA PRO A 45 -2.06 -26.27 10.11
C PRO A 45 -2.25 -27.12 8.84
N GLU A 46 -2.66 -26.50 7.74
CA GLU A 46 -2.90 -27.11 6.44
C GLU A 46 -1.61 -27.28 5.60
N GLY A 47 -0.45 -26.92 6.16
CA GLY A 47 0.84 -26.98 5.47
C GLY A 47 1.07 -25.83 4.49
N ALA A 48 0.24 -24.80 4.53
CA ALA A 48 0.43 -23.57 3.78
C ALA A 48 1.24 -22.55 4.58
N PHE A 49 1.44 -21.36 4.02
CA PHE A 49 2.17 -20.26 4.67
C PHE A 49 1.29 -19.03 4.88
N ALA A 50 1.67 -18.23 5.87
CA ALA A 50 1.11 -16.91 6.11
C ALA A 50 2.20 -15.90 6.43
N LEU A 51 2.07 -14.68 5.88
CA LEU A 51 2.91 -13.55 6.24
C LEU A 51 2.62 -13.12 7.69
N VAL A 52 3.67 -12.73 8.40
CA VAL A 52 3.57 -12.25 9.78
C VAL A 52 4.21 -10.87 9.85
N ALA A 53 3.37 -9.87 10.06
CA ALA A 53 3.80 -8.49 10.24
C ALA A 53 4.69 -8.33 11.49
N PRO A 54 5.69 -7.44 11.46
CA PRO A 54 6.41 -7.04 12.66
C PRO A 54 5.50 -6.27 13.63
N PRO A 55 5.82 -6.24 14.94
CA PRO A 55 4.93 -5.64 15.96
C PRO A 55 4.59 -4.17 15.70
N ASP A 56 5.54 -3.39 15.19
CA ASP A 56 5.36 -1.98 14.86
C ASP A 56 4.37 -1.75 13.71
N ILE A 57 4.13 -2.73 12.85
CA ILE A 57 3.05 -2.70 11.84
C ILE A 57 1.72 -3.15 12.46
N VAL A 58 1.72 -4.16 13.34
CA VAL A 58 0.50 -4.63 14.02
C VAL A 58 -0.12 -3.52 14.88
N GLU A 59 0.71 -2.72 15.55
CA GLU A 59 0.28 -1.57 16.36
C GLU A 59 -0.40 -0.45 15.54
N ARG A 60 -0.35 -0.53 14.20
CA ARG A 60 -0.89 0.47 13.25
C ARG A 60 -2.21 0.07 12.61
N GLU A 61 -2.80 -1.05 13.01
CA GLU A 61 -4.06 -1.50 12.42
C GLU A 61 -5.20 -0.49 12.62
N ASP A 62 -5.24 0.22 13.76
CA ASP A 62 -6.22 1.28 14.01
C ASP A 62 -6.02 2.47 13.05
N ASP A 63 -4.77 2.86 12.78
CA ASP A 63 -4.44 3.92 11.81
C ASP A 63 -4.91 3.53 10.39
N ILE A 64 -4.73 2.26 10.00
CA ILE A 64 -5.24 1.73 8.71
C ILE A 64 -6.77 1.74 8.66
N ASN A 65 -7.44 1.38 9.74
CA ASN A 65 -8.89 1.40 9.79
C ASN A 65 -9.45 2.83 9.67
N GLU A 66 -8.80 3.82 10.27
CA GLU A 66 -9.15 5.23 10.09
C GLU A 66 -9.00 5.66 8.63
N VAL A 67 -7.88 5.31 7.98
CA VAL A 67 -7.66 5.58 6.55
C VAL A 67 -8.76 4.95 5.68
N ARG A 68 -9.17 3.70 5.96
CA ARG A 68 -10.26 3.05 5.22
C ARG A 68 -11.57 3.84 5.31
N LEU A 69 -11.89 4.38 6.48
CA LEU A 69 -13.07 5.24 6.67
C LEU A 69 -12.95 6.55 5.88
N MET A 70 -11.76 7.14 5.79
CA MET A 70 -11.52 8.32 4.95
C MET A 70 -11.75 8.01 3.46
N ILE A 71 -11.26 6.86 2.99
CA ILE A 71 -11.48 6.41 1.60
C ILE A 71 -12.96 6.18 1.32
N GLU A 72 -13.70 5.55 2.23
CA GLU A 72 -15.15 5.34 2.13
C GLU A 72 -15.93 6.67 2.09
N ALA A 73 -15.43 7.69 2.79
CA ALA A 73 -15.96 9.06 2.78
C ALA A 73 -15.50 9.90 1.57
N GLU A 74 -14.82 9.29 0.58
CA GLU A 74 -14.21 9.95 -0.59
C GLU A 74 -13.14 11.01 -0.25
N GLU A 75 -12.61 11.00 0.98
CA GLU A 75 -11.54 11.90 1.46
C GLU A 75 -10.14 11.41 1.05
N THR A 76 -9.97 11.05 -0.23
CA THR A 76 -8.79 10.36 -0.75
C THR A 76 -7.47 11.14 -0.64
N GLU A 77 -7.52 12.47 -0.71
CA GLU A 77 -6.32 13.31 -0.50
C GLU A 77 -5.81 13.25 0.95
N ILE A 78 -6.74 13.29 1.91
CA ILE A 78 -6.42 13.21 3.35
C ILE A 78 -5.92 11.80 3.67
N ALA A 79 -6.61 10.77 3.17
CA ALA A 79 -6.18 9.38 3.29
C ALA A 79 -4.75 9.16 2.77
N ALA A 80 -4.41 9.74 1.61
CA ALA A 80 -3.06 9.64 1.05
C ALA A 80 -2.00 10.31 1.92
N ASP A 81 -2.30 11.46 2.52
CA ASP A 81 -1.38 12.16 3.42
C ASP A 81 -1.15 11.37 4.72
N GLU A 82 -2.20 10.79 5.31
CA GLU A 82 -2.07 9.92 6.49
C GLU A 82 -1.27 8.65 6.19
N LEU A 83 -1.51 8.02 5.03
CA LEU A 83 -0.72 6.87 4.60
C LEU A 83 0.76 7.21 4.38
N ARG A 84 1.08 8.38 3.83
CA ARG A 84 2.47 8.85 3.70
C ARG A 84 3.10 9.11 5.07
N TRP A 85 2.34 9.65 6.02
CA TRP A 85 2.80 9.84 7.38
C TRP A 85 3.09 8.49 8.06
N LEU A 86 2.20 7.51 7.90
CA LEU A 86 2.38 6.14 8.38
C LEU A 86 3.65 5.49 7.81
N LEU A 87 3.85 5.59 6.50
CA LEU A 87 5.03 5.02 5.82
C LEU A 87 6.34 5.72 6.18
N ALA A 88 6.30 6.95 6.71
CA ALA A 88 7.50 7.60 7.22
C ALA A 88 8.07 6.89 8.45
N ASP A 89 7.22 6.29 9.28
CA ASP A 89 7.61 5.52 10.46
C ASP A 89 7.69 4.00 10.18
N CYS A 90 6.83 3.49 9.29
CA CYS A 90 6.74 2.07 8.94
C CYS A 90 6.84 1.87 7.41
N PRO A 91 8.04 2.00 6.82
CA PRO A 91 8.22 2.04 5.35
C PRO A 91 7.84 0.74 4.65
N ASP A 92 7.79 -0.40 5.36
CA ASP A 92 7.46 -1.70 4.77
C ASP A 92 6.04 -2.17 5.11
N HIS A 93 5.14 -1.23 5.39
CA HIS A 93 3.74 -1.52 5.69
C HIS A 93 2.96 -1.89 4.41
N LEU A 94 2.79 -3.21 4.16
CA LEU A 94 2.14 -3.74 2.96
C LEU A 94 0.77 -3.10 2.66
N THR A 95 -0.14 -3.09 3.64
CA THR A 95 -1.49 -2.53 3.45
C THR A 95 -1.47 -1.06 3.08
N ALA A 96 -0.59 -0.26 3.68
CA ALA A 96 -0.49 1.17 3.39
C ALA A 96 0.01 1.43 1.96
N HIS A 97 0.97 0.63 1.50
CA HIS A 97 1.39 0.65 0.10
C HIS A 97 0.26 0.22 -0.85
N ALA A 98 -0.48 -0.85 -0.54
CA ALA A 98 -1.62 -1.26 -1.37
C ALA A 98 -2.67 -0.14 -1.50
N LEU A 99 -3.08 0.47 -0.38
CA LEU A 99 -4.06 1.57 -0.38
C LEU A 99 -3.56 2.82 -1.13
N LEU A 100 -2.29 3.20 -0.98
CA LEU A 100 -1.72 4.30 -1.78
C LEU A 100 -1.69 3.97 -3.27
N GLY A 101 -1.45 2.71 -3.62
CA GLY A 101 -1.53 2.22 -4.99
C GLY A 101 -2.94 2.37 -5.58
N GLU A 102 -3.97 2.00 -4.80
CA GLU A 102 -5.37 2.15 -5.18
C GLU A 102 -5.76 3.62 -5.37
N ILE A 103 -5.41 4.50 -4.43
CA ILE A 103 -5.67 5.93 -4.52
C ILE A 103 -5.01 6.52 -5.77
N ALA A 104 -3.72 6.23 -5.99
CA ALA A 104 -2.99 6.70 -7.17
C ALA A 104 -3.61 6.19 -8.48
N GLY A 105 -4.04 4.92 -8.51
CA GLY A 105 -4.75 4.34 -9.65
C GLY A 105 -6.08 5.02 -9.92
N GLY A 106 -6.86 5.32 -8.88
CA GLY A 106 -8.12 6.06 -8.96
C GLY A 106 -7.97 7.48 -9.50
N THR A 107 -6.83 8.14 -9.23
CA THR A 107 -6.51 9.47 -9.79
C THR A 107 -5.85 9.42 -11.17
N GLY A 108 -5.62 8.22 -11.73
CA GLY A 108 -4.99 8.04 -13.04
C GLY A 108 -3.46 8.13 -13.03
N ASP A 109 -2.81 8.21 -11.86
CA ASP A 109 -1.35 8.17 -11.76
C ASP A 109 -0.88 6.71 -11.72
N LEU A 110 -0.92 6.08 -12.89
CA LEU A 110 -0.58 4.66 -13.06
C LEU A 110 0.87 4.35 -12.72
N VAL A 111 1.79 5.30 -12.90
CA VAL A 111 3.21 5.13 -12.58
C VAL A 111 3.40 5.06 -11.06
N LEU A 112 2.74 5.96 -10.32
CA LEU A 112 2.76 5.95 -8.87
C LEU A 112 2.05 4.72 -8.30
N ALA A 113 0.91 4.32 -8.89
CA ALA A 113 0.21 3.09 -8.54
C ALA A 113 1.12 1.86 -8.68
N ARG A 114 1.76 1.70 -9.85
CA ARG A 114 2.75 0.64 -10.10
C ARG A 114 3.88 0.63 -9.07
N ALA A 115 4.38 1.81 -8.68
CA ALA A 115 5.46 1.91 -7.70
C ALA A 115 5.02 1.40 -6.30
N HIS A 116 3.85 1.81 -5.82
CA HIS A 116 3.35 1.39 -4.52
C HIS A 116 2.99 -0.10 -4.47
N PHE A 117 2.21 -0.58 -5.46
CA PHE A 117 1.87 -2.00 -5.54
C PHE A 117 3.12 -2.88 -5.74
N GLY A 118 4.05 -2.45 -6.59
CA GLY A 118 5.31 -3.14 -6.84
C GLY A 118 6.13 -3.32 -5.57
N TYR A 119 6.23 -2.27 -4.75
CA TYR A 119 6.97 -2.32 -3.49
C TYR A 119 6.35 -3.32 -2.50
N ALA A 120 5.03 -3.28 -2.31
CA ALA A 120 4.31 -4.24 -1.45
C ALA A 120 4.48 -5.69 -1.94
N PHE A 121 4.32 -5.92 -3.25
CA PHE A 121 4.49 -7.24 -3.85
C PHE A 121 5.92 -7.78 -3.63
N GLU A 122 6.94 -6.93 -3.81
CA GLU A 122 8.34 -7.28 -3.63
C GLU A 122 8.70 -7.61 -2.17
N ILE A 123 8.13 -6.89 -1.19
CA ILE A 123 8.31 -7.22 0.24
C ILE A 123 7.84 -8.65 0.52
N GLY A 124 6.68 -9.05 0.03
CA GLY A 124 6.16 -10.41 0.23
C GLY A 124 7.07 -11.47 -0.41
N LEU A 125 7.52 -11.25 -1.65
CA LEU A 125 8.45 -12.16 -2.33
C LEU A 125 9.80 -12.29 -1.61
N LYS A 126 10.37 -11.17 -1.15
CA LYS A 126 11.61 -11.16 -0.36
C LYS A 126 11.44 -11.91 0.95
N THR A 127 10.30 -11.73 1.61
CA THR A 127 9.97 -12.40 2.87
C THR A 127 9.88 -13.93 2.70
N LEU A 128 9.20 -14.39 1.64
CA LEU A 128 9.10 -15.81 1.30
C LEU A 128 10.47 -16.42 0.95
N ALA A 129 11.25 -15.73 0.12
CA ALA A 129 12.58 -16.17 -0.29
C ALA A 129 13.52 -16.29 0.92
N ALA A 130 13.50 -15.32 1.83
CA ALA A 130 14.32 -15.33 3.04
C ALA A 130 13.96 -16.48 3.99
N ALA A 131 12.69 -16.90 4.02
CA ALA A 131 12.23 -18.03 4.79
C ALA A 131 12.47 -19.39 4.12
N GLY A 132 12.95 -19.42 2.86
CA GLY A 132 13.08 -20.65 2.08
C GLY A 132 11.73 -21.32 1.79
N CYS A 133 10.64 -20.55 1.80
CA CYS A 133 9.29 -21.06 1.60
C CYS A 133 9.03 -21.30 0.12
N ALA A 134 8.70 -22.55 -0.23
CA ALA A 134 8.29 -22.95 -1.57
C ALA A 134 6.83 -23.43 -1.65
N GLY A 135 6.11 -23.43 -0.52
CA GLY A 135 4.72 -23.86 -0.47
C GLY A 135 3.73 -22.71 -0.68
N PRO A 136 2.43 -23.01 -0.70
CA PRO A 136 1.40 -22.04 -1.07
C PRO A 136 1.26 -20.92 -0.04
N LEU A 137 0.85 -19.74 -0.53
CA LEU A 137 0.48 -18.56 0.25
C LEU A 137 -1.01 -18.25 -0.02
N PRO A 138 -1.95 -18.94 0.64
CA PRO A 138 -3.37 -18.85 0.30
C PRO A 138 -3.91 -17.44 0.53
N GLY A 139 -4.63 -16.88 -0.43
CA GLY A 139 -5.25 -15.57 -0.28
C GLY A 139 -6.48 -15.57 0.63
N ALA A 140 -7.01 -16.75 0.97
CA ALA A 140 -8.06 -16.89 1.98
C ALA A 140 -7.56 -16.60 3.42
N ASP A 141 -6.25 -16.66 3.68
CA ASP A 141 -5.68 -16.22 4.95
C ASP A 141 -5.56 -14.69 4.93
N LEU A 142 -6.26 -14.02 5.86
CA LEU A 142 -6.32 -12.56 5.93
C LEU A 142 -4.94 -11.91 6.05
N ARG A 143 -3.95 -12.60 6.63
CA ARG A 143 -2.57 -12.07 6.75
C ARG A 143 -1.87 -11.96 5.40
N ASN A 144 -2.33 -12.68 4.40
CA ASN A 144 -1.81 -12.64 3.03
C ASN A 144 -2.58 -11.64 2.16
N GLY A 145 -3.72 -11.11 2.62
CA GLY A 145 -4.63 -10.26 1.85
C GLY A 145 -3.92 -9.09 1.19
N ALA A 146 -3.21 -8.26 1.97
CA ALA A 146 -2.51 -7.09 1.44
C ALA A 146 -1.47 -7.41 0.35
N TRP A 147 -0.86 -8.60 0.38
CA TRP A 147 0.07 -9.02 -0.68
C TRP A 147 -0.67 -9.43 -1.96
N HIS A 148 -1.81 -10.13 -1.82
CA HIS A 148 -2.67 -10.50 -2.95
C HIS A 148 -3.34 -9.27 -3.58
N ASP A 149 -3.81 -8.32 -2.76
CA ASP A 149 -4.35 -7.03 -3.21
C ASP A 149 -3.28 -6.25 -4.00
N ALA A 150 -2.05 -6.20 -3.46
CA ALA A 150 -0.93 -5.58 -4.16
C ALA A 150 -0.58 -6.29 -5.48
N ALA A 151 -0.67 -7.62 -5.54
CA ALA A 151 -0.43 -8.37 -6.76
C ALA A 151 -1.47 -8.07 -7.85
N LEU A 152 -2.75 -8.01 -7.46
CA LEU A 152 -3.86 -7.61 -8.34
C LEU A 152 -3.65 -6.18 -8.87
N GLY A 153 -3.42 -5.23 -7.96
CA GLY A 153 -3.20 -3.83 -8.29
C GLY A 153 -1.97 -3.62 -9.18
N LEU A 154 -0.88 -4.36 -8.91
CA LEU A 154 0.33 -4.31 -9.72
C LEU A 154 0.08 -4.83 -11.14
N ALA A 155 -0.55 -6.00 -11.29
CA ALA A 155 -0.88 -6.56 -12.59
C ALA A 155 -1.78 -5.62 -13.39
N TRP A 156 -2.79 -5.02 -12.74
CA TRP A 156 -3.67 -4.03 -13.35
C TRP A 156 -2.89 -2.79 -13.83
N ALA A 157 -2.04 -2.21 -12.97
CA ALA A 157 -1.28 -1.01 -13.31
C ALA A 157 -0.31 -1.27 -14.47
N LEU A 158 0.37 -2.42 -14.47
CA LEU A 158 1.26 -2.86 -15.54
C LEU A 158 0.51 -3.02 -16.87
N GLU A 159 -0.66 -3.66 -16.87
CA GLU A 159 -1.48 -3.83 -18.07
C GLU A 159 -1.93 -2.46 -18.62
N LYS A 160 -2.39 -1.55 -17.76
CA LYS A 160 -2.79 -0.19 -18.15
C LYS A 160 -1.63 0.65 -18.69
N LEU A 161 -0.39 0.38 -18.27
CA LEU A 161 0.83 0.99 -18.78
C LEU A 161 1.35 0.34 -20.09
N GLY A 162 0.70 -0.73 -20.57
CA GLY A 162 1.16 -1.49 -21.74
C GLY A 162 2.34 -2.44 -21.45
N GLU A 163 2.64 -2.69 -20.18
CA GLU A 163 3.67 -3.64 -19.73
C GLU A 163 3.10 -5.08 -19.59
N SER A 164 2.30 -5.55 -20.56
CA SER A 164 1.51 -6.79 -20.45
C SER A 164 2.31 -8.03 -20.09
N ARG A 165 3.55 -8.15 -20.59
CA ARG A 165 4.43 -9.27 -20.23
C ARG A 165 4.74 -9.30 -18.73
N MET A 166 4.99 -8.14 -18.13
CA MET A 166 5.25 -8.06 -16.69
C MET A 166 3.97 -8.31 -15.89
N ALA A 167 2.81 -7.89 -16.40
CA ALA A 167 1.53 -8.23 -15.80
C ALA A 167 1.30 -9.76 -15.77
N ASP A 168 1.62 -10.46 -16.86
CA ASP A 168 1.56 -11.92 -16.92
C ASP A 168 2.54 -12.59 -15.93
N ASP A 169 3.75 -12.03 -15.79
CA ASP A 169 4.74 -12.54 -14.82
C ASP A 169 4.26 -12.41 -13.36
N VAL A 170 3.59 -11.29 -13.04
CA VAL A 170 2.95 -11.08 -11.73
C VAL A 170 1.83 -12.09 -11.52
N ALA A 171 0.90 -12.21 -12.47
CA ALA A 171 -0.21 -13.17 -12.40
C ALA A 171 0.30 -14.62 -12.25
N ALA A 172 1.27 -15.02 -13.07
CA ALA A 172 1.88 -16.35 -12.98
C ALA A 172 2.55 -16.58 -11.63
N THR A 173 3.15 -15.55 -11.03
CA THR A 173 3.75 -15.64 -9.70
C THR A 173 2.69 -15.79 -8.61
N THR A 174 1.64 -14.97 -8.63
CA THR A 174 0.51 -15.08 -7.68
C THR A 174 -0.16 -16.45 -7.76
N LEU A 175 -0.38 -16.97 -8.96
CA LEU A 175 -1.01 -18.28 -9.18
C LEU A 175 -0.13 -19.46 -8.75
N ARG A 176 1.20 -19.32 -8.76
CA ARG A 176 2.09 -20.33 -8.15
C ARG A 176 1.96 -20.35 -6.63
N MET A 177 1.67 -19.20 -6.01
CA MET A 177 1.47 -19.08 -4.57
C MET A 177 0.07 -19.52 -4.15
N ASP A 178 -0.95 -19.20 -4.95
CA ASP A 178 -2.32 -19.68 -4.76
C ASP A 178 -2.99 -19.93 -6.10
N SER A 179 -3.15 -21.22 -6.46
CA SER A 179 -3.75 -21.63 -7.72
C SER A 179 -5.25 -21.37 -7.83
N THR A 180 -5.92 -21.05 -6.71
CA THR A 180 -7.35 -20.74 -6.70
C THR A 180 -7.67 -19.33 -7.20
N ASP A 181 -6.64 -18.50 -7.40
CA ASP A 181 -6.75 -17.11 -7.85
C ASP A 181 -7.75 -16.28 -7.02
N PRO A 182 -7.61 -16.22 -5.68
CA PRO A 182 -8.61 -15.58 -4.82
C PRO A 182 -8.74 -14.07 -5.09
N ALA A 183 -7.66 -13.42 -5.55
CA ALA A 183 -7.67 -12.01 -5.95
C ALA A 183 -8.25 -11.79 -7.36
N GLY A 184 -8.48 -12.86 -8.14
CA GLY A 184 -9.02 -12.78 -9.50
C GLY A 184 -8.08 -12.08 -10.50
N VAL A 185 -6.75 -12.25 -10.34
CA VAL A 185 -5.76 -11.56 -11.19
C VAL A 185 -5.92 -11.96 -12.65
N ARG A 186 -6.18 -13.25 -12.92
CA ARG A 186 -6.38 -13.72 -14.30
C ARG A 186 -7.65 -13.15 -14.90
N ALA A 187 -8.76 -13.25 -14.17
CA ALA A 187 -10.05 -12.73 -14.63
C ALA A 187 -9.98 -11.23 -14.93
N MET A 188 -9.28 -10.47 -14.09
CA MET A 188 -9.04 -9.04 -14.30
C MET A 188 -8.23 -8.75 -15.57
N LEU A 189 -7.13 -9.47 -15.81
CA LEU A 189 -6.32 -9.26 -17.02
C LEU A 189 -7.08 -9.64 -18.29
N ASP A 190 -7.85 -10.72 -18.25
CA ASP A 190 -8.66 -11.16 -19.37
C ASP A 190 -9.73 -10.12 -19.74
N ASP A 191 -10.40 -9.54 -18.73
CA ASP A 191 -11.40 -8.47 -18.90
C ASP A 191 -10.78 -7.20 -19.51
N LEU A 192 -9.61 -6.78 -19.02
CA LEU A 192 -8.89 -5.63 -19.56
C LEU A 192 -8.52 -5.80 -21.04
N ARG A 193 -8.13 -7.01 -21.44
CA ARG A 193 -7.67 -7.32 -22.80
C ARG A 193 -8.83 -7.54 -23.77
N SER A 194 -9.95 -8.08 -23.29
CA SER A 194 -11.15 -8.24 -24.10
C SER A 194 -11.95 -6.93 -24.26
N GLY A 195 -11.60 -5.89 -23.50
CA GLY A 195 -12.33 -4.63 -23.48
C GLY A 195 -13.72 -4.77 -22.85
N GLY A 196 -13.87 -5.66 -21.87
CA GLY A 196 -15.16 -5.97 -21.24
C GLY A 196 -16.08 -6.86 -22.09
N LEU A 197 -15.59 -7.41 -23.21
CA LEU A 197 -16.33 -8.41 -23.98
C LEU A 197 -16.20 -9.77 -23.28
N PRO A 198 -17.29 -10.56 -23.16
CA PRO A 198 -17.22 -11.88 -22.55
C PRO A 198 -16.29 -12.78 -23.37
N MET A 199 -15.25 -13.33 -22.72
CA MET A 199 -14.43 -14.36 -23.35
C MET A 199 -15.26 -15.62 -23.54
N VAL A 200 -15.50 -16.00 -24.80
CA VAL A 200 -16.15 -17.27 -25.13
C VAL A 200 -15.10 -18.37 -25.02
N SER A 201 -15.18 -19.20 -23.97
CA SER A 201 -14.41 -20.43 -23.90
C SER A 201 -14.90 -21.41 -24.96
N LEU A 202 -14.10 -21.59 -26.01
CA LEU A 202 -14.27 -22.68 -26.97
C LEU A 202 -13.73 -23.96 -26.29
N GLY A 203 -14.65 -24.75 -25.74
CA GLY A 203 -14.35 -26.04 -25.11
C GLY A 203 -13.89 -27.12 -26.09
#